data_AF-A0A7Z2PVN6-F1
#
_entry.id   AF-A0A7Z2PVN6-F1
#
_cell.length_a   1.000
_cell.length_b   1.000
_cell.length_c   1.000
_cell.angle_alpha   90.00
_cell.angle_beta   90.00
_cell.angle_gamma   90.00
#
_symmetry.space_group_name_H-M   'P 1'
#
loop_
_entity.id
_entity.type
_entity.pdbx_description
1 polymer ?
#
loop_
_entity_poly.entity_id
_entity_poly.type
_entity_poly.pdbx_seq_one_letter_code
_entity_poly.pdbx_strand_id
1 'polypeptide(L)'
;MTGEGRTLDAIKRMVPAHTHELAALGWQARTEDLPNGVKLVVTTSDPRQVVKLNAFGFMGIMVQGAHHQIHHLMMAKGAFAH
;
A
#
# COMPACT_ATOMS: atom_id res chain seq x y z
N MET A 1 -1.57 -6.88 8.17
CA MET A 1 -0.79 -7.95 7.52
C MET A 1 0.38 -8.29 8.44
N THR A 2 0.66 -9.57 8.64
CA THR A 2 1.75 -10.04 9.50
C THR A 2 2.69 -10.97 8.75
N GLY A 3 3.90 -11.16 9.27
CA GLY A 3 4.91 -12.04 8.69
C GLY A 3 6.16 -12.14 9.57
N GLU A 4 7.16 -12.87 9.07
CA GLU A 4 8.41 -13.15 9.77
C GLU A 4 9.62 -12.98 8.85
N GLY A 5 10.81 -12.78 9.42
CA GLY A 5 12.07 -12.60 8.70
C GLY A 5 11.96 -11.57 7.58
N ARG A 6 12.45 -11.93 6.38
CA ARG A 6 12.43 -11.02 5.20
C ARG A 6 11.02 -10.57 4.79
N THR A 7 9.99 -11.36 5.10
CA THR A 7 8.59 -10.98 4.83
C THR A 7 8.14 -9.85 5.74
N LEU A 8 8.52 -9.90 7.03
CA LEU A 8 8.25 -8.80 7.96
C LEU A 8 8.92 -7.50 7.51
N ASP A 9 10.19 -7.59 7.09
CA ASP A 9 10.95 -6.44 6.60
C ASP A 9 10.34 -5.84 5.34
N ALA A 10 9.78 -6.68 4.46
CA ALA A 10 9.04 -6.21 3.29
C ALA A 10 7.72 -5.53 3.67
N ILE A 11 6.93 -6.12 4.59
CA ILE A 11 5.67 -5.54 5.06
C ILE A 11 5.90 -4.15 5.66
N LYS A 12 6.92 -4.02 6.53
CA LYS A 12 7.24 -2.75 7.21
C LYS A 12 7.72 -1.64 6.28
N ARG A 13 8.32 -1.97 5.13
CA ARG A 13 8.71 -0.97 4.11
C ARG A 13 7.56 -0.65 3.16
N MET A 14 6.91 -1.67 2.62
CA MET A 14 5.94 -1.52 1.53
C MET A 14 4.63 -0.90 1.98
N VAL A 15 4.05 -1.40 3.07
CA VAL A 15 2.68 -1.01 3.46
C VAL A 15 2.58 0.47 3.83
N PRO A 16 3.50 1.05 4.64
CA PRO A 16 3.47 2.48 4.92
C PRO A 16 3.70 3.35 3.68
N ALA A 17 4.63 2.97 2.79
CA ALA A 17 4.94 3.75 1.58
C ALA A 17 3.71 3.94 0.67
N HIS A 18 2.81 2.95 0.61
CA HIS A 18 1.61 3.03 -0.23
C HIS A 18 0.54 3.99 0.31
N THR A 19 0.62 4.44 1.56
CA THR A 19 -0.37 5.39 2.10
C THR A 19 -0.41 6.71 1.32
N HIS A 20 0.74 7.18 0.83
CA HIS A 20 0.84 8.38 -0.01
C HIS A 20 0.10 8.22 -1.35
N GLU A 21 0.17 7.04 -1.95
CA GLU A 21 -0.48 6.73 -3.22
C GLU A 21 -1.99 6.66 -3.07
N LEU A 22 -2.46 6.04 -1.97
CA LEU A 22 -3.89 6.01 -1.65
C LEU A 22 -4.44 7.41 -1.34
N ALA A 23 -3.65 8.26 -0.69
CA ALA A 23 -3.98 9.66 -0.45
C ALA A 23 -4.10 10.45 -1.76
N ALA A 24 -3.21 10.21 -2.73
CA ALA A 24 -3.28 10.84 -4.05
C ALA A 24 -4.55 10.45 -4.84
N LEU A 25 -5.16 9.30 -4.52
CA LEU A 25 -6.45 8.86 -5.05
C LEU A 25 -7.66 9.42 -4.29
N GLY A 26 -7.44 10.22 -3.25
CA GLY A 26 -8.48 10.81 -2.42
C GLY A 26 -9.00 9.91 -1.30
N TRP A 27 -8.31 8.80 -0.99
CA TRP A 27 -8.65 7.98 0.17
C TRP A 27 -7.79 8.36 1.38
N GLN A 28 -8.38 8.26 2.57
CA GLN A 28 -7.65 8.46 3.80
C GLN A 28 -6.99 7.14 4.17
N ALA A 29 -5.66 7.11 4.22
CA ALA A 29 -4.89 5.91 4.55
C ALA A 29 -3.92 6.19 5.70
N ARG A 30 -3.86 5.28 6.67
CA ARG A 30 -2.90 5.35 7.79
C ARG A 30 -2.44 3.97 8.20
N THR A 31 -1.24 3.89 8.76
CA THR A 31 -0.66 2.65 9.27
C THR A 31 -0.43 2.70 10.77
N GLU A 32 -0.56 1.54 11.41
CA GLU A 32 -0.12 1.30 12.79
C GLU A 32 0.90 0.15 12.76
N ASP A 33 2.04 0.33 13.43
CA ASP A 33 3.05 -0.73 13.57
C ASP A 33 2.54 -1.83 14.50
N LEU A 34 2.85 -3.09 14.12
CA LEU A 34 2.62 -4.27 14.94
C LEU A 34 3.95 -4.99 15.17
N PRO A 35 4.10 -5.79 16.25
CA PRO A 35 5.33 -6.54 16.52
C PRO A 35 5.80 -7.38 15.32
N ASN A 36 4.86 -8.06 14.66
CA ASN A 36 5.09 -8.93 13.51
C ASN A 36 4.42 -8.42 12.22
N GLY A 37 4.17 -7.11 12.07
CA GLY A 37 3.58 -6.60 10.84
C GLY A 37 3.17 -5.13 10.87
N VAL A 38 2.21 -4.80 10.02
CA VAL A 38 1.59 -3.47 9.91
C VAL A 38 0.09 -3.62 9.75
N LYS A 39 -0.68 -2.78 10.43
CA LYS A 39 -2.12 -2.61 10.19
C LYS A 39 -2.31 -1.40 9.30
N LEU A 40 -2.93 -1.61 8.13
CA LEU A 40 -3.34 -0.55 7.22
C LEU A 40 -4.84 -0.28 7.42
N VAL A 41 -5.21 0.97 7.61
CA VAL A 41 -6.60 1.43 7.67
C VAL A 41 -6.81 2.38 6.49
N VAL A 42 -7.79 2.07 5.64
CA VAL A 42 -8.18 2.89 4.50
C VAL A 42 -9.66 3.24 4.63
N THR A 43 -9.99 4.52 4.54
CA THR A 43 -11.35 5.03 4.65
C THR A 43 -11.65 6.05 3.55
N THR A 44 -12.94 6.25 3.31
CA THR A 44 -13.47 7.24 2.37
C THR A 44 -14.82 7.71 2.87
N SER A 45 -15.16 8.96 2.60
CA SER A 45 -16.51 9.50 2.86
C SER A 45 -17.47 9.31 1.68
N ASP A 46 -16.97 8.89 0.51
CA ASP A 46 -17.82 8.62 -0.67
C ASP A 46 -18.39 7.20 -0.60
N PRO A 47 -19.72 7.03 -0.45
CA PRO A 47 -20.36 5.71 -0.38
C PRO A 47 -20.09 4.84 -1.62
N ARG A 48 -19.86 5.44 -2.80
CA ARG A 48 -19.52 4.70 -4.02
C ARG A 48 -18.13 4.08 -3.95
N GLN A 49 -17.19 4.75 -3.28
CA GLN A 49 -15.84 4.24 -3.06
C GLN A 49 -15.81 3.17 -1.96
N VAL A 50 -16.74 3.19 -1.00
CA VAL A 50 -16.83 2.14 0.04
C VAL A 50 -17.03 0.75 -0.59
N VAL A 51 -17.90 0.64 -1.61
CA VAL A 51 -18.11 -0.63 -2.34
C VAL A 51 -16.79 -1.09 -2.99
N LYS A 52 -16.04 -0.15 -3.57
CA LYS A 52 -14.75 -0.40 -4.21
C LYS A 52 -13.69 -0.88 -3.20
N LEU A 53 -13.56 -0.20 -2.04
CA LEU A 53 -12.65 -0.59 -0.96
C LEU A 53 -12.96 -2.01 -0.44
N ASN A 54 -14.25 -2.33 -0.25
CA ASN A 54 -14.68 -3.65 0.21
C ASN A 54 -14.38 -4.76 -0.81
N ALA A 55 -14.47 -4.45 -2.12
CA ALA A 55 -14.22 -5.42 -3.17
C ALA A 55 -12.73 -5.73 -3.42
N PHE A 56 -11.83 -4.79 -3.11
CA PHE A 56 -10.41 -4.94 -3.43
C PHE A 56 -9.64 -5.92 -2.57
N GLY A 57 -9.98 -6.03 -1.29
CA GLY A 57 -9.11 -6.68 -0.31
C GLY A 57 -7.71 -6.04 -0.27
N PHE A 58 -6.76 -6.73 0.37
CA PHE A 58 -5.42 -6.15 0.58
C PHE A 58 -4.65 -5.93 -0.74
N MET A 59 -4.53 -6.96 -1.58
CA MET A 59 -3.74 -6.84 -2.82
C MET A 59 -4.36 -5.83 -3.79
N GLY A 60 -5.70 -5.78 -3.89
CA GLY A 60 -6.39 -4.81 -4.71
C GLY A 60 -6.13 -3.37 -4.27
N ILE A 61 -5.94 -3.12 -2.97
CA ILE A 61 -5.54 -1.81 -2.43
C ILE A 61 -4.06 -1.50 -2.77
N MET A 62 -3.16 -2.47 -2.59
CA MET A 62 -1.72 -2.25 -2.79
C MET A 62 -1.33 -1.99 -4.26
N VAL A 63 -2.15 -2.39 -5.23
CA VAL A 63 -1.87 -2.10 -6.66
C VAL A 63 -2.45 -0.77 -7.14
N GLN A 64 -3.14 -0.01 -6.28
CA GLN A 64 -3.66 1.30 -6.65
C GLN A 64 -2.55 2.37 -6.67
N GLY A 65 -2.71 3.37 -7.52
CA GLY A 65 -1.72 4.43 -7.72
C GLY A 65 -0.91 4.22 -9.00
N ALA A 66 -0.02 5.17 -9.30
CA ALA A 66 0.76 5.20 -10.54
C ALA A 66 2.27 4.99 -10.32
N HIS A 67 2.71 4.77 -9.09
CA HIS A 67 4.12 4.56 -8.80
C HIS A 67 4.66 3.21 -9.31
N HIS A 68 3.81 2.22 -9.55
CA HIS A 68 4.27 0.89 -10.01
C HIS A 68 4.96 0.96 -11.37
N GLN A 69 4.44 1.76 -12.31
CA GLN A 69 5.00 1.91 -13.65
C GLN A 69 6.43 2.46 -13.60
N ILE A 70 6.63 3.55 -12.86
CA ILE A 70 7.95 4.16 -12.73
C ILE A 70 8.90 3.28 -11.91
N HIS A 71 8.40 2.61 -10.87
CA HIS A 71 9.18 1.64 -10.09
C HIS A 71 9.69 0.49 -10.98
N HIS A 72 8.83 -0.15 -11.77
CA HIS A 72 9.26 -1.20 -12.71
C HIS A 72 10.29 -0.70 -13.74
N LEU A 73 10.10 0.52 -14.25
CA LEU A 73 11.06 1.13 -15.16
C LEU A 73 12.42 1.39 -14.49
N MET A 74 12.43 1.85 -13.23
CA MET A 74 13.66 2.10 -12.48
C MET A 74 14.42 0.79 -12.21
N MET A 75 13.72 -0.28 -11.83
CA MET A 75 14.34 -1.61 -11.68
C MET A 75 14.98 -2.09 -12.98
N ALA A 76 14.29 -1.93 -14.12
CA ALA A 76 14.82 -2.31 -15.42
C ALA A 76 16.08 -1.50 -15.80
N LYS A 77 16.21 -0.28 -15.29
CA LYS A 77 17.38 0.60 -15.46
C LYS A 77 18.48 0.37 -14.41
N GLY A 78 18.30 -0.56 -13.46
CA GLY A 78 19.23 -0.76 -12.35
C GLY A 78 19.21 0.35 -11.30
N ALA A 79 18.17 1.20 -11.29
CA ALA A 79 17.96 2.23 -10.29
C ALA A 79 16.96 1.75 -9.23
N PHE A 80 17.14 2.17 -7.97
CA PHE A 80 16.24 1.78 -6.88
C PHE A 80 15.36 2.95 -6.46
N ALA A 81 14.05 2.72 -6.40
CA ALA A 81 13.08 3.59 -5.75
C ALA A 81 12.18 2.71 -4.89
N HIS A 82 12.38 2.77 -3.58
CA HIS A 82 11.46 2.30 -2.54
C HIS A 82 11.55 3.26 -1.37
#